data_AF-A0A528WX19-F1
#
_entry.id   AF-A0A528WX19-F1
#
_cell.length_a   1.000
_cell.length_b   1.000
_cell.length_c   1.000
_cell.angle_alpha   90.00
_cell.angle_beta   90.00
_cell.angle_gamma   90.00
#
_symmetry.space_group_name_H-M   'P 1'
#
loop_
_entity.id
_entity.type
_entity.pdbx_description
1 polymer ?
#
loop_
_entity_poly.entity_id
_entity_poly.type
_entity_poly.pdbx_seq_one_letter_code
_entity_poly.pdbx_strand_id
1 'polypeptide(L)'
;EETFPYAGRTEFTDPETGDKLTAGRAETLKDEYRLLYTARREELAGWCKRLGWSFTVNHTDRLASEALVRVHMAMTAGSGYAGKAVA
;
A
#
# COMPACT_ATOMS: atom_id res chain seq x y z
N GLU A 1 -2.79 -1.11 9.20
CA GLU A 1 -3.93 -0.88 8.27
C GLU A 1 -4.00 -1.81 7.05
N GLU A 2 -3.16 -2.82 6.86
CA GLU A 2 -3.52 -3.92 5.91
C GLU A 2 -4.39 -4.99 6.56
N THR A 3 -4.21 -5.13 7.88
CA THR A 3 -4.73 -6.24 8.66
C THR A 3 -6.15 -6.00 9.19
N PHE A 4 -6.61 -4.74 9.15
CA PHE A 4 -7.87 -4.25 9.72
C PHE A 4 -8.12 -4.81 11.15
N PRO A 5 -7.41 -4.29 12.17
CA PRO A 5 -7.39 -4.86 13.52
C PRO A 5 -8.56 -4.43 14.41
N TYR A 6 -9.68 -4.00 13.82
CA TYR A 6 -10.83 -3.46 14.57
C TYR A 6 -11.91 -4.53 14.77
N ALA A 7 -12.51 -4.55 15.95
CA ALA A 7 -13.58 -5.45 16.32
C ALA A 7 -14.54 -4.79 17.33
N GLY A 8 -15.78 -5.25 17.35
CA GLY A 8 -16.84 -4.69 18.19
C GLY A 8 -17.29 -3.31 17.74
N ARG A 9 -17.80 -2.50 18.67
CA ARG A 9 -18.26 -1.15 18.37
C ARG A 9 -17.05 -0.21 18.21
N THR A 10 -16.84 0.31 17.01
CA THR A 10 -15.72 1.21 16.69
C THR A 10 -16.25 2.48 16.00
N GLU A 11 -15.81 3.65 16.46
CA GLU A 11 -16.00 4.92 15.76
C GLU A 11 -14.71 5.24 15.00
N PHE A 12 -14.81 5.35 13.67
CA PHE A 12 -13.75 5.84 12.81
C PHE A 12 -13.93 7.34 12.62
N THR A 13 -12.83 8.08 12.60
CA THR A 13 -12.81 9.50 12.30
C THR A 13 -11.87 9.72 11.12
N ASP A 14 -12.36 10.40 10.08
CA ASP A 14 -11.52 10.83 8.97
C ASP A 14 -10.57 11.92 9.46
N PRO A 15 -9.24 11.71 9.39
CA PRO A 15 -8.26 12.70 9.85
C PRO A 15 -8.26 14.00 9.01
N GLU A 16 -8.78 13.99 7.78
CA GLU A 16 -8.77 15.16 6.89
C GLU A 16 -10.04 16.02 7.05
N THR A 17 -11.21 15.39 7.10
CA THR A 17 -12.50 16.08 7.14
C THR A 17 -13.13 16.15 8.53
N GLY A 18 -12.76 15.23 9.43
CA GLY A 18 -13.39 15.04 10.73
C GLY A 18 -14.69 14.21 10.69
N ASP A 19 -15.06 13.67 9.52
CA ASP A 19 -16.25 12.83 9.36
C ASP A 19 -16.17 11.57 10.23
N LYS A 20 -17.33 11.17 10.78
CA LYS A 20 -17.43 10.04 11.70
C LYS A 20 -18.25 8.90 11.13
N LEU A 21 -17.70 7.69 11.20
CA LEU A 21 -18.38 6.44 10.88
C LEU A 21 -18.38 5.54 12.11
N THR A 22 -19.56 5.28 12.69
CA THR A 22 -19.68 4.31 13.78
C THR A 22 -20.12 2.95 13.24
N ALA A 23 -19.26 1.94 13.36
CA ALA A 23 -19.60 0.54 13.09
C ALA A 23 -19.97 -0.16 14.40
N GLY A 24 -21.15 -0.77 14.48
CA GLY A 24 -21.57 -1.57 15.64
C GLY A 24 -20.75 -2.87 15.81
N ARG A 25 -20.36 -3.48 14.70
CA ARG A 25 -19.41 -4.62 14.62
C ARG A 25 -18.42 -4.36 13.50
N ALA A 26 -17.31 -3.70 13.82
CA ALA A 26 -16.31 -3.26 12.86
C ALA A 26 -15.72 -4.43 12.04
N GLU A 27 -15.58 -5.61 12.64
CA GLU A 27 -15.04 -6.80 11.99
C GLU A 27 -15.84 -7.23 10.74
N THR A 28 -17.11 -6.81 10.61
CA THR A 28 -17.93 -7.08 9.41
C THR A 28 -17.46 -6.31 8.17
N LEU A 29 -16.73 -5.20 8.36
CA LEU A 29 -16.18 -4.38 7.27
C LEU A 29 -14.83 -4.89 6.77
N LYS A 30 -14.25 -5.89 7.44
CA LYS A 30 -12.86 -6.32 7.25
C LYS A 30 -12.57 -6.80 5.83
N ASP A 31 -13.46 -7.60 5.26
CA ASP A 31 -13.24 -8.20 3.94
C ASP A 31 -13.43 -7.17 2.83
N GLU A 32 -14.45 -6.33 2.92
CA GLU A 32 -14.67 -5.21 2.00
C GLU A 32 -13.53 -4.19 2.06
N TYR A 33 -13.05 -3.87 3.27
CA TYR A 33 -11.91 -2.99 3.45
C TYR A 33 -10.66 -3.57 2.76
N ARG A 34 -10.37 -4.87 2.95
CA ARG A 34 -9.23 -5.53 2.31
C ARG A 34 -9.34 -5.56 0.80
N LEU A 35 -10.53 -5.78 0.27
CA LEU A 35 -10.79 -5.73 -1.16
C LEU A 35 -10.44 -4.35 -1.74
N LEU A 36 -10.98 -3.29 -1.13
CA LEU A 36 -10.69 -1.90 -1.54
C LEU A 36 -9.21 -1.56 -1.38
N TYR A 37 -8.60 -2.00 -0.27
CA TYR A 37 -7.19 -1.79 0.00
C TYR A 37 -6.29 -2.40 -1.08
N THR A 38 -6.55 -3.65 -1.47
CA THR A 38 -5.81 -4.35 -2.52
C THR A 38 -6.05 -3.72 -3.88
N ALA A 39 -7.32 -3.43 -4.24
CA ALA A 39 -7.67 -2.81 -5.52
C ALA A 39 -6.93 -1.49 -5.74
N ARG A 40 -6.92 -0.59 -4.74
CA ARG A 40 -6.18 0.68 -4.81
C ARG A 40 -4.69 0.48 -5.10
N ARG A 41 -4.08 -0.55 -4.51
CA ARG A 41 -2.65 -0.85 -4.72
C ARG A 41 -2.38 -1.41 -6.09
N GLU A 42 -3.24 -2.30 -6.57
CA GLU A 42 -3.14 -2.85 -7.92
C GLU A 42 -3.29 -1.76 -8.97
N GLU A 43 -4.21 -0.80 -8.76
CA GLU A 43 -4.34 0.38 -9.62
C GLU A 43 -3.05 1.19 -9.67
N LEU A 44 -2.49 1.57 -8.51
CA LEU A 44 -1.23 2.32 -8.44
C LEU A 44 -0.06 1.57 -9.08
N ALA A 45 0.08 0.27 -8.78
CA ALA A 45 1.12 -0.56 -9.39
C ALA A 45 0.94 -0.66 -10.91
N GLY A 46 -0.30 -0.76 -11.39
CA GLY A 46 -0.65 -0.74 -12.80
C GLY A 46 -0.26 0.57 -13.48
N TRP A 47 -0.49 1.72 -12.83
CA TRP A 47 -0.05 3.03 -13.31
C TRP A 47 1.47 3.14 -13.39
N CYS A 48 2.18 2.76 -12.32
CA CYS A 48 3.66 2.76 -12.31
C CYS A 48 4.21 1.90 -13.47
N LYS A 49 3.69 0.69 -13.65
CA LYS A 49 4.10 -0.21 -14.73
C LYS A 49 3.91 0.42 -16.11
N ARG A 50 2.78 1.08 -16.36
CA ARG A 50 2.52 1.76 -17.65
C ARG A 50 3.50 2.90 -17.92
N LEU A 51 4.01 3.55 -16.88
CA LEU A 51 5.00 4.63 -16.97
C LEU A 51 6.46 4.12 -16.97
N GLY A 52 6.67 2.80 -16.91
CA GLY A 52 8.01 2.22 -16.75
C GLY A 52 8.63 2.43 -15.37
N TRP A 53 7.81 2.80 -14.38
CA TRP A 53 8.24 3.01 -13.00
C TRP A 53 8.10 1.72 -12.18
N SER A 54 8.97 1.57 -11.18
CA SER A 54 8.81 0.55 -10.14
C SER A 54 7.85 1.03 -9.05
N PHE A 55 7.21 0.08 -8.36
CA PHE A 55 6.32 0.33 -7.23
C PHE A 55 6.76 -0.53 -6.05
N THR A 56 6.84 0.07 -4.85
CA THR A 56 7.22 -0.62 -3.62
C THR A 56 6.44 -0.07 -2.44
N VAL A 57 6.30 -0.87 -1.38
CA VAL A 57 5.58 -0.48 -0.17
C VAL A 57 6.48 -0.58 1.05
N ASN A 58 6.41 0.46 1.87
CA ASN A 58 7.00 0.49 3.20
C ASN A 58 5.88 0.54 4.26
N HIS A 59 6.04 -0.24 5.32
CA HIS A 59 5.18 -0.12 6.50
C HIS A 59 5.83 0.80 7.52
N THR A 60 5.05 1.72 8.08
CA THR A 60 5.53 2.74 9.04
C THR A 60 5.79 2.19 10.44
N ASP A 61 5.37 0.95 10.72
CA ASP A 61 5.72 0.19 11.91
C ASP A 61 7.09 -0.49 11.82
N ARG A 62 7.79 -0.36 10.68
CA ARG A 62 9.16 -0.84 10.45
C ARG A 62 10.14 0.31 10.34
N LEU A 63 11.42 -0.01 10.56
CA LEU A 63 12.50 0.97 10.43
C LEU A 63 12.56 1.51 9.00
N ALA A 64 12.59 2.84 8.86
CA ALA A 64 12.74 3.49 7.56
C ALA A 64 14.04 3.08 6.83
N SER A 65 15.08 2.70 7.58
CA SER A 65 16.33 2.18 7.01
C SER A 65 16.13 0.89 6.20
N GLU A 66 15.17 0.03 6.56
CA GLU A 66 14.85 -1.16 5.76
C GLU A 66 14.33 -0.77 4.38
N ALA A 67 13.45 0.22 4.31
CA ALA A 67 12.93 0.73 3.04
C ALA A 67 14.06 1.34 2.19
N LEU A 68 14.93 2.14 2.81
CA LEU A 68 16.08 2.74 2.14
C LEU A 68 17.04 1.70 1.57
N VAL A 69 17.35 0.64 2.33
CA VAL A 69 18.20 -0.46 1.84
C VAL A 69 17.55 -1.16 0.65
N ARG A 70 16.24 -1.47 0.71
CA ARG A 70 15.53 -2.11 -0.42
C ARG A 70 15.57 -1.24 -1.68
N VAL A 71 15.32 0.07 -1.53
CA VAL A 71 15.39 1.03 -2.64
C VAL A 71 16.83 1.13 -3.19
N HIS A 72 17.83 1.21 -2.31
CA HIS A 72 19.24 1.21 -2.71
C HIS A 72 19.59 -0.03 -3.53
N MET A 73 19.23 -1.22 -3.07
CA MET A 73 19.48 -2.48 -3.78
C MET A 73 18.75 -2.55 -5.12
N ALA A 74 17.52 -2.06 -5.20
CA ALA A 74 16.78 -2.01 -6.47
C ALA A 74 17.42 -1.07 -7.49
N MET A 75 17.93 0.09 -7.05
CA MET A 75 18.61 1.05 -7.92
C MET A 75 19.99 0.54 -8.38
N THR A 76 20.74 -0.15 -7.50
CA THR A 76 22.07 -0.68 -7.85
C THR A 76 21.99 -1.94 -8.71
N ALA A 77 21.00 -2.82 -8.49
CA ALA A 77 20.71 -3.95 -9.37
C ALA A 77 20.30 -3.49 -10.79
N GLY A 78 19.69 -2.31 -10.90
CA GLY A 78 19.25 -1.68 -12.15
C GLY A 78 20.36 -1.15 -13.07
N SER A 79 21.63 -1.12 -12.63
CA SER A 79 22.77 -0.77 -13.52
C SER A 79 22.98 -1.78 -14.67
N GLY A 80 22.25 -2.90 -14.67
CA GLY A 80 22.22 -3.90 -15.76
C GLY A 80 20.91 -3.97 -16.57
N TYR A 81 19.88 -3.17 -16.28
CA TYR A 81 18.53 -3.33 -16.87
C TYR A 81 18.06 -2.15 -17.74
N ALA A 82 19.00 -1.41 -18.34
CA ALA A 82 18.73 -0.41 -19.38
C ALA A 82 19.03 -0.93 -20.80
N GLY A 83 18.95 -2.25 -21.03
CA GLY A 83 19.24 -2.85 -22.33
C GLY A 83 18.42 -4.11 -22.58
N LYS A 84 17.55 -4.03 -23.59
CA LYS A 84 16.76 -5.10 -24.24
C LYS A 84 15.41 -5.48 -23.61
N ALA A 85 14.37 -4.86 -24.16
CA ALA A 85 13.22 -5.60 -24.67
C ALA A 85 12.60 -4.82 -25.84
N VAL A 86 13.24 -4.94 -27.01
CA VAL A 86 12.58 -4.82 -28.33
C VAL A 86 12.99 -6.06 -29.11
N ALA A 87 12.03 -6.96 -29.29
CA ALA A 87 11.88 -7.90 -30.40
C ALA A 87 10.47 -8.49 -30.29
#